data_AF-A0A2M7L1H5-F1
#
_entry.id   AF-A0A2M7L1H5-F1
#
_cell.length_a   1.000
_cell.length_b   1.000
_cell.length_c   1.000
_cell.angle_alpha   90.00
_cell.angle_beta   90.00
_cell.angle_gamma   90.00
#
_symmetry.space_group_name_H-M   'P 1'
#
loop_
_entity.id
_entity.type
_entity.pdbx_description
1 polymer ?
#
loop_
_entity_poly.entity_id
_entity_poly.type
_entity_poly.pdbx_seq_one_letter_code
_entity_poly.pdbx_strand_id
1 'polypeptide(L)'
;MPERRVNRPASGGKLGAGKLAGAGKLAGVGGRAREGPLRDVTAEINEAMLSALMQKVVEGDPGVLAFFSANPDLVASGLELLRSQPCVCRSGKAFCECCGRNMTSLGEEVSAEVGQVAALPRSAEVWELATRELEAWFQDENGVPTRAHMIVCVQEQGGPLLRAEVPSDTPTMADCAHSLLKSCVRPMVGHPRRPALVRVDEAALLAELIAVSDRLAIELELVSSLPNVEDVVDEMEEAMGEDDAPPGLLRTPGVTAAAVHRAFGAAADFHRGAPWRWIGDDLPIEIRSALAPEGSCVAVVMGNGGINYGLVLFDTLEDLGALYARADSDDGSRLESARALNVNFDAVDYLPPDDHHDLVVHKWPVAGKEAYPVFMRVEPGSVFRRPLCGELELLEAAMRALPAFIERHLRRGG
;
A
#
# COMPACT_ATOMS: atom_id res chain seq x y z
N MET A 1 -59.74 9.56 -11.58
CA MET A 1 -60.12 8.68 -10.45
C MET A 1 -58.89 8.43 -9.59
N PRO A 2 -59.01 8.38 -8.25
CA PRO A 2 -58.65 9.55 -7.44
C PRO A 2 -57.52 9.32 -6.42
N GLU A 3 -57.05 10.46 -5.91
CA GLU A 3 -56.20 10.66 -4.74
C GLU A 3 -56.69 9.93 -3.48
N ARG A 4 -55.74 9.44 -2.64
CA ARG A 4 -55.91 9.23 -1.20
C ARG A 4 -54.61 9.62 -0.49
N ARG A 5 -54.57 10.81 0.11
CA ARG A 5 -54.83 11.11 1.54
C ARG A 5 -53.97 10.32 2.54
N VAL A 6 -52.92 11.03 2.98
CA VAL A 6 -52.48 11.26 4.37
C VAL A 6 -53.45 10.75 5.44
N ASN A 7 -52.91 9.99 6.40
CA ASN A 7 -53.46 10.00 7.76
C ASN A 7 -52.34 9.93 8.81
N ARG A 8 -52.26 11.00 9.60
CA ARG A 8 -51.63 11.08 10.92
C ARG A 8 -52.50 10.29 11.92
N PRO A 9 -51.95 9.97 13.10
CA PRO A 9 -52.62 10.39 14.31
C PRO A 9 -51.71 11.24 15.21
N ALA A 10 -52.26 12.38 15.60
CA ALA A 10 -52.06 13.06 16.88
C ALA A 10 -52.70 12.16 17.98
N SER A 11 -52.50 12.27 19.30
CA SER A 11 -51.90 13.23 20.22
C SER A 11 -52.16 12.69 21.64
N GLY A 12 -51.29 13.05 22.59
CA GLY A 12 -51.65 13.22 24.00
C GLY A 12 -51.36 12.03 24.93
N GLY A 13 -50.72 12.18 26.08
CA GLY A 13 -50.13 13.37 26.70
C GLY A 13 -49.83 13.12 28.18
N LYS A 14 -48.97 14.00 28.74
CA LYS A 14 -48.81 14.36 30.17
C LYS A 14 -48.31 13.24 31.11
N LEU A 15 -47.56 13.48 32.19
CA LEU A 15 -46.87 14.62 32.83
C LEU A 15 -46.09 14.00 34.01
N GLY A 16 -44.96 14.60 34.42
CA GLY A 16 -44.34 14.40 35.74
C GLY A 16 -42.86 14.00 35.69
N ALA A 17 -41.91 14.93 35.53
CA ALA A 17 -41.33 15.79 36.57
C ALA A 17 -40.45 15.03 37.60
N GLY A 18 -39.14 15.11 37.41
CA GLY A 18 -38.12 14.70 38.38
C GLY A 18 -36.76 15.28 37.99
N LYS A 19 -36.41 16.42 38.58
CA LYS A 19 -35.18 17.20 38.40
C LYS A 19 -33.90 16.36 38.54
N LEU A 20 -32.88 16.69 37.75
CA LEU A 20 -31.55 17.07 38.26
C LEU A 20 -30.81 17.87 37.18
N ALA A 21 -30.39 19.07 37.56
CA ALA A 21 -29.76 20.06 36.70
C ALA A 21 -28.24 19.93 36.74
N GLY A 22 -27.58 20.28 35.64
CA GLY A 22 -26.26 20.91 35.67
C GLY A 22 -25.12 20.17 34.97
N ALA A 23 -24.99 20.38 33.65
CA ALA A 23 -23.68 20.52 32.99
C ALA A 23 -23.90 21.28 31.67
N GLY A 24 -23.32 22.47 31.59
CA GLY A 24 -23.55 23.43 30.52
C GLY A 24 -22.83 23.11 29.22
N LYS A 25 -23.54 23.41 28.12
CA LYS A 25 -23.08 23.95 26.83
C LYS A 25 -21.63 23.67 26.40
N LEU A 26 -21.49 22.81 25.39
CA LEU A 26 -20.48 22.99 24.33
C LEU A 26 -21.20 23.58 23.11
N ALA A 27 -21.07 24.89 22.94
CA ALA A 27 -21.41 25.57 21.71
C ALA A 27 -20.20 25.50 20.76
N GLY A 28 -20.46 25.21 19.49
CA GLY A 28 -19.45 25.11 18.45
C GLY A 28 -18.74 26.44 18.18
N VAL A 29 -17.48 26.32 17.79
CA VAL A 29 -16.76 27.32 16.99
C VAL A 29 -15.88 26.55 16.01
N GLY A 30 -16.20 26.68 14.73
CA GLY A 30 -15.26 26.36 13.66
C GLY A 30 -14.05 27.29 13.78
N GLY A 31 -12.87 26.71 13.93
CA GLY A 31 -11.60 27.42 14.02
C GLY A 31 -10.50 26.52 13.48
N ARG A 32 -9.75 27.05 12.51
CA ARG A 32 -8.62 26.41 11.83
C ARG A 32 -7.72 25.67 12.83
N ALA A 33 -7.46 24.39 12.57
CA ALA A 33 -6.44 23.63 13.28
C ALA A 33 -5.09 24.34 13.08
N ARG A 34 -4.60 24.98 14.14
CA ARG A 34 -3.19 25.30 14.27
C ARG A 34 -2.52 24.01 14.76
N GLU A 35 -1.61 23.47 13.97
CA GLU A 35 -0.67 22.44 14.40
C GLU A 35 0.19 23.00 15.53
N GLY A 36 -0.22 22.73 16.77
CA GLY A 36 0.63 22.80 17.94
C GLY A 36 1.25 21.43 18.19
N PRO A 37 2.37 21.34 18.93
CA PRO A 37 3.01 20.07 19.24
C PRO A 37 1.99 19.15 19.92
N LEU A 38 1.89 17.90 19.44
CA LEU A 38 1.12 16.82 20.06
C LEU A 38 1.44 16.80 21.55
N ARG A 39 0.44 17.12 22.39
CA ARG A 39 0.59 17.00 23.85
C ARG A 39 0.75 15.53 24.17
N ASP A 40 1.76 15.19 24.96
CA ASP A 40 1.93 13.85 25.51
C ASP A 40 0.80 13.58 26.52
N VAL A 41 -0.23 12.88 26.07
CA VAL A 41 -1.44 12.55 26.85
C VAL A 41 -1.20 11.33 27.75
N THR A 42 -0.07 10.63 27.60
CA THR A 42 0.20 9.37 28.30
C THR A 42 0.23 9.55 29.83
N ALA A 43 0.73 10.69 30.31
CA ALA A 43 0.80 11.03 31.73
C ALA A 43 -0.56 11.31 32.40
N GLU A 44 -1.63 11.50 31.63
CA GLU A 44 -2.99 11.80 32.13
C GLU A 44 -3.92 10.57 32.15
N ILE A 45 -3.46 9.42 31.62
CA ILE A 45 -4.27 8.21 31.53
C ILE A 45 -4.23 7.46 32.88
N ASN A 46 -5.37 7.44 33.57
CA ASN A 46 -5.57 6.61 34.76
C ASN A 46 -6.07 5.20 34.40
N GLU A 47 -6.03 4.27 35.37
CA GLU A 47 -6.45 2.87 35.19
C GLU A 47 -7.87 2.71 34.61
N ALA A 48 -8.82 3.55 35.03
CA ALA A 48 -10.19 3.47 34.53
C ALA A 48 -10.31 3.92 33.06
N MET A 49 -9.58 4.96 32.68
CA MET A 49 -9.47 5.41 31.29
C MET A 49 -8.74 4.38 30.43
N LEU A 50 -7.65 3.80 30.95
CA LEU A 50 -6.90 2.76 30.26
C LEU A 50 -7.77 1.53 30.01
N SER A 51 -8.53 1.07 31.01
CA SER A 51 -9.49 -0.03 30.86
C SER A 51 -10.57 0.26 29.80
N ALA A 52 -11.14 1.47 29.78
CA ALA A 52 -12.13 1.86 28.79
C ALA A 52 -11.56 1.96 27.36
N LEU A 53 -10.33 2.48 27.23
CA LEU A 53 -9.61 2.52 25.96
C LEU A 53 -9.29 1.10 25.48
N MET A 54 -8.85 0.21 26.36
CA MET A 54 -8.59 -1.18 26.02
C MET A 54 -9.87 -1.94 25.62
N GLN A 55 -11.01 -1.62 26.22
CA GLN A 55 -12.30 -2.17 25.77
C GLN A 55 -12.63 -1.72 24.33
N LYS A 56 -12.30 -0.47 23.98
CA LYS A 56 -12.44 0.05 22.61
C LYS A 56 -11.44 -0.57 21.61
N VAL A 57 -10.24 -0.95 22.06
CA VAL A 57 -9.30 -1.77 21.26
C VAL A 57 -9.96 -3.09 20.89
N VAL A 58 -10.58 -3.76 21.86
CA VAL A 58 -11.31 -5.01 21.65
C VAL A 58 -12.53 -4.83 20.75
N GLU A 59 -13.23 -3.70 20.84
CA GLU A 59 -14.35 -3.35 19.95
C GLU A 59 -13.90 -2.88 18.56
N GLY A 60 -12.59 -2.79 18.30
CA GLY A 60 -12.04 -2.42 16.99
C GLY A 60 -12.18 -0.93 16.65
N ASP A 61 -12.21 -0.02 17.64
CA ASP A 61 -12.30 1.43 17.40
C ASP A 61 -11.01 1.94 16.72
N PRO A 62 -11.08 2.44 15.46
CA PRO A 62 -9.88 2.78 14.68
C PRO A 62 -9.03 3.89 15.30
N GLY A 63 -9.67 4.85 15.98
CA GLY A 63 -8.95 5.96 16.61
C GLY A 63 -8.18 5.52 17.86
N VAL A 64 -8.70 4.50 18.55
CA VAL A 64 -8.04 3.92 19.72
C VAL A 64 -6.95 2.93 19.33
N LEU A 65 -7.15 2.15 18.26
CA LEU A 65 -6.11 1.29 17.69
C LEU A 65 -4.87 2.13 17.27
N ALA A 66 -5.07 3.21 16.51
CA ALA A 66 -3.98 4.10 16.12
C ALA A 66 -3.27 4.76 17.31
N PHE A 67 -4.01 5.11 18.37
CA PHE A 67 -3.43 5.65 19.61
C PHE A 67 -2.51 4.64 20.29
N PHE A 68 -2.89 3.37 20.35
CA PHE A 68 -2.12 2.33 21.01
C PHE A 68 -0.95 1.81 20.19
N SER A 69 -1.05 1.73 18.85
CA SER A 69 0.11 1.46 17.99
C SER A 69 1.20 2.52 18.15
N ALA A 70 0.82 3.78 18.41
CA ALA A 70 1.77 4.86 18.71
C ALA A 70 2.32 4.85 20.16
N ASN A 71 1.76 4.04 21.07
CA ASN A 71 2.10 4.02 22.50
C ASN A 71 2.13 2.59 23.07
N PRO A 72 3.11 1.75 22.69
CA PRO A 72 3.13 0.33 23.03
C PRO A 72 3.20 0.04 24.54
N ASP A 73 3.87 0.88 25.32
CA ASP A 73 3.98 0.73 26.79
C ASP A 73 2.61 0.82 27.50
N LEU A 74 1.68 1.62 26.94
CA LEU A 74 0.32 1.73 27.44
C LEU A 74 -0.52 0.50 27.10
N VAL A 75 -0.21 -0.19 25.99
CA VAL A 75 -0.88 -1.44 25.62
C VAL A 75 -0.55 -2.53 26.62
N ALA A 76 0.73 -2.75 26.92
CA ALA A 76 1.15 -3.75 27.91
C ALA A 76 0.48 -3.50 29.28
N SER A 77 0.53 -2.25 29.75
CA SER A 77 -0.12 -1.84 31.00
C SER A 77 -1.63 -2.03 30.97
N GLY A 78 -2.28 -1.70 29.86
CA GLY A 78 -3.73 -1.83 29.69
C GLY A 78 -4.19 -3.28 29.58
N LEU A 79 -3.35 -4.15 29.04
CA LEU A 79 -3.61 -5.59 28.93
C LEU A 79 -3.50 -6.32 30.25
N GLU A 80 -2.51 -6.00 31.07
CA GLU A 80 -2.45 -6.48 32.46
C GLU A 80 -3.69 -6.04 33.24
N LEU A 81 -4.16 -4.81 32.98
CA LEU A 81 -5.36 -4.27 33.61
C LEU A 81 -6.63 -4.99 33.15
N LEU A 82 -6.80 -5.25 31.85
CA LEU A 82 -7.93 -6.04 31.34
C LEU A 82 -7.95 -7.47 31.89
N ARG A 83 -6.77 -8.11 32.01
CA ARG A 83 -6.65 -9.46 32.56
C ARG A 83 -7.02 -9.52 34.05
N SER A 84 -6.84 -8.43 34.79
CA SER A 84 -7.14 -8.34 36.22
C SER A 84 -8.56 -7.84 36.55
N GLN A 85 -9.32 -7.36 35.56
CA GLN A 85 -10.68 -6.84 35.77
C GLN A 85 -11.73 -7.96 35.93
N PRO A 86 -12.65 -7.86 36.92
CA PRO A 86 -13.76 -8.80 37.07
C PRO A 86 -14.77 -8.67 35.91
N CYS A 87 -15.29 -9.80 35.39
CA CYS A 87 -16.23 -9.79 34.27
C CYS A 87 -17.44 -8.87 34.51
N VAL A 88 -17.71 -7.97 33.56
CA VAL A 88 -18.89 -7.08 33.54
C VAL A 88 -20.21 -7.87 33.59
N CYS A 89 -20.18 -9.12 33.14
CA CYS A 89 -21.31 -10.05 33.08
C CYS A 89 -21.76 -10.65 34.42
N ARG A 90 -21.02 -10.44 35.52
CA ARG A 90 -21.29 -11.02 36.86
C ARG A 90 -21.39 -12.56 36.92
N SER A 91 -20.87 -13.29 35.92
CA SER A 91 -20.92 -14.76 35.88
C SER A 91 -19.94 -15.45 36.84
N GLY A 92 -19.06 -14.69 37.50
CA GLY A 92 -18.03 -15.23 38.39
C GLY A 92 -16.81 -15.82 37.68
N LYS A 93 -16.73 -15.68 36.35
CA LYS A 93 -15.57 -16.09 35.54
C LYS A 93 -14.65 -14.91 35.23
N ALA A 94 -13.36 -15.17 34.98
CA ALA A 94 -12.42 -14.15 34.51
C ALA A 94 -12.91 -13.56 33.17
N PHE A 95 -12.60 -12.28 32.88
CA PHE A 95 -13.08 -11.52 31.72
C PHE A 95 -12.98 -12.30 30.39
N CYS A 96 -11.92 -13.12 30.23
CA CYS A 96 -11.66 -13.95 29.06
C CYS A 96 -12.65 -15.12 28.85
N GLU A 97 -13.21 -15.73 29.89
CA GLU A 97 -13.97 -17.00 29.73
C GLU A 97 -15.43 -16.81 29.27
N CYS A 98 -16.03 -15.64 29.53
CA CYS A 98 -17.45 -15.38 29.33
C CYS A 98 -17.75 -14.32 28.26
N CYS A 99 -16.94 -13.26 28.15
CA CYS A 99 -17.13 -12.20 27.15
C CYS A 99 -16.24 -12.38 25.91
N GLY A 100 -15.08 -13.04 26.04
CA GLY A 100 -14.22 -13.39 24.89
C GLY A 100 -14.89 -14.32 23.88
N ARG A 101 -15.90 -15.10 24.30
CA ARG A 101 -16.64 -16.04 23.44
C ARG A 101 -17.63 -15.38 22.46
N ASN A 102 -17.99 -14.11 22.69
CA ASN A 102 -18.97 -13.36 21.89
C ASN A 102 -18.36 -12.14 21.17
N MET A 103 -17.06 -11.86 21.36
CA MET A 103 -16.42 -10.62 20.89
C MET A 103 -15.22 -10.83 19.98
N THR A 104 -14.73 -12.07 19.81
CA THR A 104 -13.80 -12.36 18.71
C THR A 104 -14.57 -12.49 17.41
N SER A 105 -14.02 -11.92 16.34
CA SER A 105 -14.43 -12.25 14.97
C SER A 105 -14.14 -13.72 14.61
N LEU A 106 -13.25 -14.36 15.39
CA LEU A 106 -12.92 -15.78 15.33
C LEU A 106 -14.18 -16.66 15.56
N GLY A 107 -14.64 -17.32 14.49
CA GLY A 107 -15.86 -18.17 14.46
C GLY A 107 -15.72 -19.55 15.14
N GLU A 108 -16.75 -20.41 14.99
CA GLU A 108 -16.82 -21.74 15.63
C GLU A 108 -15.65 -22.67 15.24
N GLU A 109 -15.11 -22.57 14.02
CA GLU A 109 -13.97 -23.36 13.54
C GLU A 109 -12.70 -23.11 14.38
N VAL A 110 -12.49 -21.87 14.85
CA VAL A 110 -11.34 -21.49 15.67
C VAL A 110 -11.38 -22.16 17.04
N SER A 111 -12.57 -22.46 17.58
CA SER A 111 -12.68 -23.12 18.89
C SER A 111 -12.14 -24.56 18.89
N ALA A 112 -12.27 -25.28 17.77
CA ALA A 112 -11.71 -26.63 17.62
C ALA A 112 -10.18 -26.59 17.49
N GLU A 113 -9.67 -25.67 16.69
CA GLU A 113 -8.22 -25.47 16.51
C GLU A 113 -7.53 -25.01 17.80
N VAL A 114 -8.15 -24.10 18.56
CA VAL A 114 -7.63 -23.69 19.88
C VAL A 114 -7.51 -24.89 20.81
N GLY A 115 -8.46 -25.84 20.77
CA GLY A 115 -8.38 -27.08 21.54
C GLY A 115 -7.20 -27.96 21.12
N GLN A 116 -6.95 -28.08 19.81
CA GLN A 116 -5.82 -28.83 19.27
C GLN A 116 -4.49 -28.19 19.65
N VAL A 117 -4.37 -26.87 19.48
CA VAL A 117 -3.16 -26.11 19.83
C VAL A 117 -2.91 -26.21 21.34
N ALA A 118 -3.95 -26.11 22.17
CA ALA A 118 -3.83 -26.26 23.63
C ALA A 118 -3.27 -27.62 24.10
N ALA A 119 -3.34 -28.66 23.27
CA ALA A 119 -2.79 -29.99 23.56
C ALA A 119 -1.33 -30.17 23.10
N LEU A 120 -0.79 -29.25 22.29
CA LEU A 120 0.58 -29.34 21.76
C LEU A 120 1.64 -29.08 22.84
N PRO A 121 2.85 -29.64 22.71
CA PRO A 121 3.95 -29.31 23.62
C PRO A 121 4.27 -27.81 23.56
N ARG A 122 4.56 -27.22 24.72
CA ARG A 122 5.03 -25.83 24.84
C ARG A 122 6.56 -25.82 24.71
N SER A 123 7.08 -24.99 23.81
CA SER A 123 8.50 -24.68 23.68
C SER A 123 8.84 -23.39 24.44
N ALA A 124 10.13 -23.14 24.67
CA ALA A 124 10.63 -21.88 25.23
C ALA A 124 10.85 -20.80 24.15
N GLU A 125 10.36 -21.03 22.93
CA GLU A 125 10.63 -20.18 21.77
C GLU A 125 9.82 -18.90 21.80
N VAL A 126 10.36 -17.88 21.16
CA VAL A 126 9.70 -16.61 20.84
C VAL A 126 9.42 -16.59 19.34
N TRP A 127 8.18 -16.32 18.96
CA TRP A 127 7.79 -16.18 17.56
C TRP A 127 7.38 -14.74 17.26
N GLU A 128 7.65 -14.28 16.05
CA GLU A 128 7.15 -13.02 15.51
C GLU A 128 6.03 -13.34 14.51
N LEU A 129 4.95 -12.56 14.57
CA LEU A 129 3.80 -12.69 13.70
C LEU A 129 3.37 -11.32 13.22
N ALA A 130 3.28 -11.16 11.90
CA ALA A 130 2.77 -9.94 11.31
C ALA A 130 2.07 -10.20 9.98
N THR A 131 1.38 -9.16 9.49
CA THR A 131 1.04 -9.04 8.08
C THR A 131 1.76 -7.85 7.48
N ARG A 132 2.22 -7.99 6.24
CA ARG A 132 2.89 -6.96 5.44
C ARG A 132 2.25 -6.86 4.07
N GLU A 133 2.15 -5.64 3.55
CA GLU A 133 1.82 -5.40 2.15
C GLU A 133 3.12 -5.51 1.35
N LEU A 134 3.15 -6.35 0.32
CA LEU A 134 4.34 -6.58 -0.48
C LEU A 134 4.62 -5.43 -1.45
N GLU A 135 5.90 -5.24 -1.79
CA GLU A 135 6.33 -4.27 -2.77
C GLU A 135 5.96 -4.64 -4.21
N ALA A 136 5.87 -5.94 -4.49
CA ALA A 136 5.54 -6.47 -5.81
C ALA A 136 4.05 -6.29 -6.15
N TRP A 137 3.78 -6.06 -7.44
CA TRP A 137 2.43 -6.02 -8.00
C TRP A 137 2.01 -7.42 -8.46
N PHE A 138 0.75 -7.76 -8.17
CA PHE A 138 0.13 -9.01 -8.59
C PHE A 138 -1.14 -8.72 -9.38
N GLN A 139 -1.56 -9.65 -10.22
CA GLN A 139 -2.88 -9.56 -10.85
C GLN A 139 -3.91 -10.33 -10.02
N ASP A 140 -5.02 -9.67 -9.69
CA ASP A 140 -6.18 -10.32 -9.08
C ASP A 140 -6.88 -11.26 -10.09
N GLU A 141 -7.95 -11.94 -9.66
CA GLU A 141 -8.72 -12.85 -10.54
C GLU A 141 -9.31 -12.16 -11.78
N ASN A 142 -9.42 -10.83 -11.78
CA ASN A 142 -9.94 -10.01 -12.88
C ASN A 142 -8.82 -9.37 -13.72
N GLY A 143 -7.55 -9.64 -13.42
CA GLY A 143 -6.40 -9.03 -14.08
C GLY A 143 -6.09 -7.61 -13.61
N VAL A 144 -6.68 -7.15 -12.50
CA VAL A 144 -6.44 -5.83 -11.93
C VAL A 144 -5.16 -5.87 -11.09
N PRO A 145 -4.19 -4.98 -11.37
CA PRO A 145 -2.97 -4.92 -10.58
C PRO A 145 -3.26 -4.49 -9.14
N THR A 146 -2.88 -5.32 -8.20
CA THR A 146 -3.17 -5.17 -6.77
C THR A 146 -1.92 -5.52 -5.97
N ARG A 147 -1.75 -4.84 -4.84
CA ARG A 147 -0.71 -5.16 -3.86
C ARG A 147 -1.15 -6.37 -3.07
N ALA A 148 -0.31 -7.41 -3.06
CA ALA A 148 -0.60 -8.58 -2.24
C ALA A 148 -0.21 -8.32 -0.80
N HIS A 149 -0.91 -8.98 0.11
CA HIS A 149 -0.52 -9.03 1.50
C HIS A 149 0.09 -10.38 1.80
N MET A 150 1.07 -10.37 2.70
CA MET A 150 1.69 -11.56 3.22
C MET A 150 1.40 -11.67 4.72
N ILE A 151 1.13 -12.88 5.20
CA ILE A 151 1.12 -13.22 6.63
C ILE A 151 2.37 -14.04 6.91
N VAL A 152 3.21 -13.55 7.83
CA VAL A 152 4.48 -14.17 8.19
C VAL A 152 4.45 -14.58 9.66
N CYS A 153 4.85 -15.83 9.93
CA CYS A 153 5.16 -16.28 11.27
C CYS A 153 6.53 -16.95 11.27
N VAL A 154 7.45 -16.41 12.07
CA VAL A 154 8.85 -16.82 12.10
C VAL A 154 9.32 -16.96 13.53
N GLN A 155 10.22 -17.90 13.78
CA GLN A 155 10.88 -18.03 15.07
C GLN A 155 12.04 -17.03 15.19
N GLU A 156 12.13 -16.31 16.31
CA GLU A 156 13.22 -15.37 16.58
C GLU A 156 14.61 -16.06 16.58
N GLN A 157 15.67 -15.24 16.50
CA GLN A 157 17.08 -15.61 16.65
C GLN A 157 17.61 -16.49 15.51
N GLY A 158 17.22 -16.17 14.27
CA GLY A 158 17.57 -16.97 13.09
C GLY A 158 16.90 -18.35 13.11
N GLY A 159 15.78 -18.45 13.82
CA GLY A 159 14.92 -19.63 13.81
C GLY A 159 14.20 -19.79 12.47
N PRO A 160 13.57 -20.94 12.23
CA PRO A 160 12.94 -21.20 10.95
C PRO A 160 11.70 -20.34 10.70
N LEU A 161 11.42 -20.09 9.42
CA LEU A 161 10.12 -19.67 8.92
C LEU A 161 9.08 -20.76 9.22
N LEU A 162 8.06 -20.42 10.00
CA LEU A 162 7.02 -21.35 10.43
C LEU A 162 5.82 -21.31 9.50
N ARG A 163 5.54 -20.13 8.93
CA ARG A 163 4.47 -19.92 7.96
C ARG A 163 4.72 -18.66 7.15
N ALA A 164 4.48 -18.79 5.86
CA ALA A 164 4.38 -17.71 4.89
C ALA A 164 3.12 -17.98 4.06
N GLU A 165 2.18 -17.05 4.08
CA GLU A 165 0.95 -17.12 3.29
C GLU A 165 0.80 -15.81 2.52
N VAL A 166 0.39 -15.90 1.26
CA VAL A 166 0.03 -14.73 0.44
C VAL A 166 -1.45 -14.89 0.08
N PRO A 167 -2.36 -14.42 0.94
CA PRO A 167 -3.79 -14.49 0.65
C PRO A 167 -4.16 -13.67 -0.58
N SER A 168 -5.20 -14.10 -1.31
CA SER A 168 -5.70 -13.38 -2.49
C SER A 168 -6.37 -12.06 -2.17
N ASP A 169 -6.94 -11.93 -0.97
CA ASP A 169 -7.57 -10.72 -0.44
C ASP A 169 -6.74 -10.14 0.71
N THR A 170 -6.90 -8.85 1.02
CA THR A 170 -6.31 -8.25 2.22
C THR A 170 -6.75 -9.02 3.48
N PRO A 171 -5.82 -9.62 4.25
CA PRO A 171 -6.16 -10.43 5.40
C PRO A 171 -6.71 -9.57 6.52
N THR A 172 -7.75 -10.09 7.18
CA THR A 172 -8.21 -9.51 8.44
C THR A 172 -7.25 -9.89 9.58
N MET A 173 -7.34 -9.17 10.70
CA MET A 173 -6.59 -9.55 11.90
C MET A 173 -6.99 -10.93 12.44
N ALA A 174 -8.23 -11.36 12.16
CA ALA A 174 -8.72 -12.71 12.47
C ALA A 174 -7.98 -13.77 11.64
N ASP A 175 -7.78 -13.50 10.34
CA ASP A 175 -7.02 -14.38 9.45
C ASP A 175 -5.57 -14.52 9.93
N CYS A 176 -4.94 -13.40 10.31
CA CYS A 176 -3.59 -13.39 10.86
C CYS A 176 -3.50 -14.22 12.18
N ALA A 177 -4.46 -14.05 13.09
CA ALA A 177 -4.55 -14.82 14.33
C ALA A 177 -4.77 -16.31 14.06
N HIS A 178 -5.58 -16.66 13.07
CA HIS A 178 -5.78 -18.03 12.63
C HIS A 178 -4.50 -18.64 12.01
N SER A 179 -3.72 -17.86 11.28
CA SER A 179 -2.41 -18.29 10.76
C SER A 179 -1.43 -18.65 11.88
N LEU A 180 -1.47 -17.98 13.05
CA LEU A 180 -0.69 -18.41 14.23
C LEU A 180 -1.08 -19.83 14.69
N LEU A 181 -2.38 -20.10 14.81
CA LEU A 181 -2.86 -21.43 15.22
C LEU A 181 -2.39 -22.51 14.25
N LYS A 182 -2.47 -22.23 12.95
CA LYS A 182 -1.93 -23.11 11.91
C LYS A 182 -0.42 -23.28 12.02
N SER A 183 0.35 -22.24 12.35
CA SER A 183 1.80 -22.34 12.59
C SER A 183 2.11 -23.27 13.76
N CYS A 184 1.28 -23.30 14.80
CA CYS A 184 1.43 -24.27 15.89
C CYS A 184 1.14 -25.71 15.45
N VAL A 185 0.04 -25.92 14.70
CA VAL A 185 -0.43 -27.27 14.34
C VAL A 185 0.35 -27.90 13.19
N ARG A 186 0.73 -27.10 12.20
CA ARG A 186 1.43 -27.52 10.96
C ARG A 186 2.45 -26.44 10.56
N PRO A 187 3.56 -26.29 11.29
CA PRO A 187 4.62 -25.40 10.86
C PRO A 187 5.24 -25.91 9.55
N MET A 188 5.73 -24.99 8.71
CA MET A 188 6.50 -25.32 7.50
C MET A 188 7.77 -26.10 7.86
N VAL A 189 8.43 -25.72 8.96
CA VAL A 189 9.65 -26.35 9.45
C VAL A 189 9.51 -26.73 10.93
N GLY A 190 9.97 -27.95 11.24
CA GLY A 190 9.94 -28.49 12.60
C GLY A 190 8.64 -29.24 12.93
N HIS A 191 8.44 -29.49 14.21
CA HIS A 191 7.30 -30.27 14.71
C HIS A 191 6.20 -29.36 15.29
N PRO A 192 4.94 -29.84 15.32
CA PRO A 192 3.83 -29.11 15.93
C PRO A 192 4.10 -28.78 17.40
N ARG A 193 4.01 -27.49 17.75
CA ARG A 193 4.34 -26.97 19.08
C ARG A 193 3.72 -25.59 19.29
N ARG A 194 3.66 -25.16 20.55
CA ARG A 194 3.29 -23.79 20.93
C ARG A 194 4.51 -23.02 21.42
N PRO A 195 4.69 -21.75 21.03
CA PRO A 195 5.74 -20.90 21.58
C PRO A 195 5.46 -20.56 23.05
N ALA A 196 6.49 -20.07 23.74
CA ALA A 196 6.30 -19.43 25.04
C ALA A 196 5.70 -18.04 24.89
N LEU A 197 6.13 -17.31 23.86
CA LEU A 197 5.84 -15.90 23.60
C LEU A 197 5.61 -15.65 22.10
N VAL A 198 4.62 -14.83 21.77
CA VAL A 198 4.44 -14.28 20.43
C VAL A 198 4.54 -12.76 20.49
N ARG A 199 5.39 -12.21 19.64
CA ARG A 199 5.52 -10.78 19.40
C ARG A 199 4.73 -10.37 18.17
N VAL A 200 4.03 -9.26 18.29
CA VAL A 200 3.31 -8.59 17.22
C VAL A 200 3.60 -7.10 17.31
N ASP A 201 3.38 -6.37 16.22
CA ASP A 201 3.55 -4.92 16.15
C ASP A 201 2.23 -4.17 15.94
N GLU A 202 1.14 -4.90 15.68
CA GLU A 202 -0.20 -4.34 15.51
C GLU A 202 -1.11 -4.61 16.72
N ALA A 203 -1.63 -3.53 17.31
CA ALA A 203 -2.53 -3.60 18.46
C ALA A 203 -3.84 -4.34 18.15
N ALA A 204 -4.32 -4.23 16.90
CA ALA A 204 -5.53 -4.93 16.45
C ALA A 204 -5.32 -6.45 16.37
N LEU A 205 -4.15 -6.90 15.90
CA LEU A 205 -3.78 -8.31 15.90
C LEU A 205 -3.63 -8.85 17.32
N LEU A 206 -2.98 -8.08 18.19
CA LEU A 206 -2.83 -8.43 19.59
C LEU A 206 -4.18 -8.66 20.27
N ALA A 207 -5.16 -7.78 20.00
CA ALA A 207 -6.53 -7.88 20.52
C ALA A 207 -7.20 -9.22 20.17
N GLU A 208 -7.07 -9.67 18.93
CA GLU A 208 -7.60 -10.97 18.48
C GLU A 208 -6.91 -12.14 19.19
N LEU A 209 -5.59 -12.06 19.39
CA LEU A 209 -4.80 -13.11 20.05
C LEU A 209 -5.08 -13.23 21.55
N ILE A 210 -5.39 -12.12 22.25
CA ILE A 210 -5.66 -12.11 23.69
C ILE A 210 -6.85 -13.00 24.05
N ALA A 211 -7.87 -13.05 23.19
CA ALA A 211 -9.06 -13.84 23.45
C ALA A 211 -8.79 -15.35 23.50
N VAL A 212 -7.65 -15.80 22.94
CA VAL A 212 -7.24 -17.20 22.93
C VAL A 212 -5.98 -17.47 23.74
N SER A 213 -5.16 -16.45 24.07
CA SER A 213 -3.82 -16.62 24.67
C SER A 213 -3.80 -17.43 25.96
N ASP A 214 -4.73 -17.18 26.89
CA ASP A 214 -4.77 -17.85 28.19
C ASP A 214 -5.03 -19.36 28.04
N ARG A 215 -5.91 -19.73 27.10
CA ARG A 215 -6.22 -21.14 26.80
C ARG A 215 -5.03 -21.84 26.15
N LEU A 216 -4.22 -21.09 25.42
CA LEU A 216 -3.05 -21.59 24.72
C LEU A 216 -1.78 -21.55 25.59
N ALA A 217 -1.81 -20.89 26.75
CA ALA A 217 -0.62 -20.63 27.58
C ALA A 217 0.53 -20.01 26.78
N ILE A 218 0.17 -19.07 25.89
CA ILE A 218 1.11 -18.29 25.06
C ILE A 218 1.12 -16.86 25.63
N GLU A 219 2.30 -16.37 25.96
CA GLU A 219 2.49 -14.96 26.32
C GLU A 219 2.46 -14.11 25.04
N LEU A 220 2.02 -12.86 25.17
CA LEU A 220 1.92 -11.93 24.04
C LEU A 220 2.64 -10.64 24.40
N GLU A 221 3.39 -10.11 23.46
CA GLU A 221 4.13 -8.84 23.60
C GLU A 221 3.90 -7.97 22.36
N LEU A 222 3.54 -6.70 22.58
CA LEU A 222 3.51 -5.70 21.52
C LEU A 222 4.87 -5.04 21.44
N VAL A 223 5.48 -5.05 20.27
CA VAL A 223 6.79 -4.44 20.02
C VAL A 223 6.69 -3.41 18.90
N SER A 224 7.66 -2.50 18.82
CA SER A 224 7.68 -1.47 17.77
C SER A 224 8.25 -1.96 16.43
N SER A 225 8.85 -3.15 16.39
CA SER A 225 9.49 -3.71 15.19
C SER A 225 9.64 -5.22 15.30
N LEU A 226 9.53 -5.92 14.17
CA LEU A 226 9.66 -7.38 14.05
C LEU A 226 10.77 -7.72 13.03
N PRO A 227 12.05 -7.62 13.41
CA PRO A 227 13.16 -7.70 12.45
C PRO A 227 13.21 -9.03 11.68
N ASN A 228 12.84 -10.15 12.29
CA ASN A 228 12.86 -11.44 11.60
C ASN A 228 11.72 -11.55 10.59
N VAL A 229 10.62 -10.83 10.80
CA VAL A 229 9.55 -10.71 9.80
C VAL A 229 10.01 -9.86 8.63
N GLU A 230 10.66 -8.71 8.89
CA GLU A 230 11.17 -7.87 7.80
C GLU A 230 12.21 -8.61 6.96
N ASP A 231 13.16 -9.33 7.58
CA ASP A 231 14.16 -10.13 6.87
C ASP A 231 13.50 -11.15 5.92
N VAL A 232 12.42 -11.82 6.36
CA VAL A 232 11.69 -12.79 5.52
C VAL A 232 10.94 -12.12 4.37
N VAL A 233 10.36 -10.93 4.61
CA VAL A 233 9.66 -10.18 3.58
C VAL A 233 10.64 -9.69 2.53
N ASP A 234 11.76 -9.11 2.95
CA ASP A 234 12.84 -8.66 2.07
C ASP A 234 13.38 -9.83 1.23
N GLU A 235 13.69 -10.99 1.84
CA GLU A 235 14.14 -12.18 1.11
C GLU A 235 13.10 -12.69 0.10
N MET A 236 11.81 -12.64 0.45
CA MET A 236 10.75 -13.03 -0.49
C MET A 236 10.57 -12.02 -1.61
N GLU A 237 10.66 -10.72 -1.33
CA GLU A 237 10.58 -9.67 -2.34
C GLU A 237 11.78 -9.70 -3.27
N GLU A 238 12.99 -10.01 -2.77
CA GLU A 238 14.17 -10.26 -3.60
C GLU A 238 13.97 -11.49 -4.50
N ALA A 239 13.39 -12.57 -3.97
CA ALA A 239 13.14 -13.79 -4.75
C ALA A 239 12.00 -13.63 -5.77
N MET A 240 11.09 -12.69 -5.55
CA MET A 240 9.93 -12.39 -6.40
C MET A 240 10.17 -11.21 -7.35
N GLY A 241 11.12 -10.34 -7.02
CA GLY A 241 11.56 -9.25 -7.86
C GLY A 241 12.05 -9.82 -9.18
N GLU A 242 11.51 -9.31 -10.28
CA GLU A 242 12.13 -9.53 -11.58
C GLU A 242 13.55 -8.93 -11.49
N ASP A 243 14.58 -9.78 -11.58
CA ASP A 243 16.01 -9.42 -11.62
C ASP A 243 16.36 -8.32 -12.65
N ASP A 244 15.39 -7.91 -13.49
CA ASP A 244 15.51 -6.95 -14.59
C ASP A 244 14.78 -5.60 -14.37
N ALA A 245 14.08 -5.37 -13.25
CA ALA A 245 13.40 -4.09 -13.01
C ALA A 245 14.43 -2.94 -12.82
N PRO A 246 14.40 -1.87 -13.64
CA PRO A 246 15.39 -0.82 -13.55
C PRO A 246 15.21 0.01 -12.26
N PRO A 247 16.30 0.45 -11.60
CA PRO A 247 16.22 1.18 -10.33
C PRO A 247 15.44 2.50 -10.46
N GLY A 248 14.94 3.04 -9.36
CA GLY A 248 14.18 4.30 -9.37
C GLY A 248 14.95 5.50 -9.95
N LEU A 249 14.23 6.51 -10.45
CA LEU A 249 14.80 7.73 -11.03
C LEU A 249 15.74 8.45 -10.08
N LEU A 250 15.39 8.53 -8.79
CA LEU A 250 16.20 9.23 -7.80
C LEU A 250 17.52 8.52 -7.48
N ARG A 251 17.66 7.24 -7.85
CA ARG A 251 18.95 6.53 -7.78
C ARG A 251 19.87 6.89 -8.95
N THR A 252 19.37 7.55 -9.99
CA THR A 252 20.19 7.96 -11.13
C THR A 252 21.04 9.20 -10.76
N PRO A 253 22.38 9.15 -10.94
CA PRO A 253 23.24 10.26 -10.57
C PRO A 253 22.82 11.60 -11.18
N GLY A 254 22.67 12.62 -10.34
CA GLY A 254 22.30 13.98 -10.74
C GLY A 254 20.82 14.21 -10.99
N VAL A 255 19.98 13.17 -10.95
CA VAL A 255 18.51 13.32 -10.98
C VAL A 255 18.03 13.76 -9.59
N THR A 256 17.17 14.77 -9.54
CA THR A 256 16.64 15.31 -8.28
C THR A 256 15.12 15.15 -8.24
N ALA A 257 14.53 15.07 -7.03
CA ALA A 257 13.08 15.02 -6.86
C ALA A 257 12.35 16.19 -7.56
N ALA A 258 12.97 17.36 -7.62
CA ALA A 258 12.45 18.52 -8.35
C ALA A 258 12.46 18.32 -9.87
N ALA A 259 13.51 17.69 -10.43
CA ALA A 259 13.57 17.37 -11.85
C ALA A 259 12.52 16.32 -12.21
N VAL A 260 12.38 15.27 -11.40
CA VAL A 260 11.35 14.23 -11.62
C VAL A 260 9.95 14.81 -11.50
N HIS A 261 9.68 15.66 -10.51
CA HIS A 261 8.38 16.32 -10.37
C HIS A 261 8.01 17.14 -11.61
N ARG A 262 8.97 17.87 -12.21
CA ARG A 262 8.72 18.60 -13.46
C ARG A 262 8.48 17.68 -14.64
N ALA A 263 9.24 16.59 -14.77
CA ALA A 263 9.07 15.60 -15.82
C ALA A 263 7.71 14.90 -15.75
N PHE A 264 7.30 14.45 -14.56
CA PHE A 264 5.95 13.90 -14.31
C PHE A 264 4.85 14.93 -14.61
N GLY A 265 5.04 16.19 -14.21
CA GLY A 265 4.10 17.26 -14.55
C GLY A 265 3.96 17.46 -16.07
N ALA A 266 5.08 17.49 -16.81
CA ALA A 266 5.08 17.59 -18.27
C ALA A 266 4.41 16.38 -18.93
N ALA A 267 4.69 15.17 -18.41
CA ALA A 267 4.07 13.94 -18.87
C ALA A 267 2.56 13.92 -18.64
N ALA A 268 2.09 14.35 -17.47
CA ALA A 268 0.66 14.44 -17.17
C ALA A 268 -0.05 15.43 -18.11
N ASP A 269 0.56 16.59 -18.37
CA ASP A 269 0.00 17.58 -19.30
C ASP A 269 0.01 17.08 -20.75
N PHE A 270 1.09 16.42 -21.18
CA PHE A 270 1.19 15.77 -22.50
C PHE A 270 0.11 14.72 -22.67
N HIS A 271 -0.08 13.84 -21.68
CA HIS A 271 -1.09 12.79 -21.71
C HIS A 271 -2.50 13.37 -21.81
N ARG A 272 -2.83 14.37 -20.97
CA ARG A 272 -4.14 15.06 -21.03
C ARG A 272 -4.35 15.79 -22.36
N GLY A 273 -3.29 16.34 -22.94
CA GLY A 273 -3.32 16.99 -24.25
C GLY A 273 -3.63 16.02 -25.39
N ALA A 274 -3.35 14.73 -25.20
CA ALA A 274 -3.57 13.64 -26.15
C ALA A 274 -3.12 13.99 -27.59
N PRO A 275 -1.84 14.38 -27.80
CA PRO A 275 -1.34 14.84 -29.09
C PRO A 275 -1.45 13.75 -30.18
N TRP A 276 -1.33 12.47 -29.80
CA TRP A 276 -1.50 11.30 -30.68
C TRP A 276 -2.84 11.22 -31.41
N ARG A 277 -3.86 11.97 -30.96
CA ARG A 277 -5.14 12.09 -31.68
C ARG A 277 -5.03 12.91 -32.98
N TRP A 278 -3.91 13.62 -33.19
CA TRP A 278 -3.73 14.60 -34.27
C TRP A 278 -2.52 14.33 -35.15
N ILE A 279 -1.61 13.47 -34.70
CA ILE A 279 -0.41 13.11 -35.41
C ILE A 279 -0.23 11.59 -35.34
N GLY A 280 0.12 11.00 -36.47
CA GLY A 280 0.52 9.59 -36.58
C GLY A 280 2.01 9.43 -36.32
N ASP A 281 2.45 8.19 -36.19
CA ASP A 281 3.86 7.82 -36.09
C ASP A 281 4.62 7.98 -37.42
N ASP A 282 3.90 8.12 -38.53
CA ASP A 282 4.39 8.42 -39.88
C ASP A 282 4.87 9.87 -40.08
N LEU A 283 4.64 10.74 -39.09
CA LEU A 283 5.00 12.16 -39.12
C LEU A 283 6.02 12.51 -38.02
N PRO A 284 7.30 12.11 -38.18
CA PRO A 284 8.34 12.46 -37.21
C PRO A 284 8.60 13.98 -37.19
N ILE A 285 8.86 14.52 -36.00
CA ILE A 285 9.14 15.94 -35.78
C ILE A 285 10.59 16.11 -35.36
N GLU A 286 11.36 16.90 -36.11
CA GLU A 286 12.71 17.33 -35.68
C GLU A 286 12.59 18.32 -34.51
N ILE A 287 13.24 18.02 -33.38
CA ILE A 287 13.39 18.92 -32.25
C ILE A 287 14.82 19.44 -32.25
N ARG A 288 15.00 20.76 -32.35
CA ARG A 288 16.30 21.42 -32.20
C ARG A 288 16.45 21.91 -30.77
N SER A 289 17.46 21.41 -30.06
CA SER A 289 17.68 21.69 -28.65
C SER A 289 19.15 21.54 -28.29
N ALA A 290 19.67 22.47 -27.49
CA ALA A 290 21.00 22.34 -26.90
C ALA A 290 21.10 21.18 -25.89
N LEU A 291 19.97 20.62 -25.46
CA LEU A 291 19.91 19.43 -24.60
C LEU A 291 20.06 18.13 -25.40
N ALA A 292 19.88 18.17 -26.73
CA ALA A 292 20.08 16.99 -27.57
C ALA A 292 21.58 16.80 -27.87
N PRO A 293 22.10 15.56 -27.87
CA PRO A 293 23.53 15.29 -28.06
C PRO A 293 24.14 15.94 -29.31
N GLU A 294 23.40 15.93 -30.42
CA GLU A 294 23.84 16.50 -31.71
C GLU A 294 23.21 17.88 -32.00
N GLY A 295 22.62 18.53 -30.99
CA GLY A 295 21.87 19.79 -31.16
C GLY A 295 20.47 19.63 -31.76
N SER A 296 20.12 18.42 -32.19
CA SER A 296 18.77 18.02 -32.60
C SER A 296 18.49 16.56 -32.25
N CYS A 297 17.21 16.20 -32.18
CA CYS A 297 16.72 14.82 -32.10
C CYS A 297 15.42 14.69 -32.91
N VAL A 298 14.98 13.46 -33.17
CA VAL A 298 13.76 13.17 -33.93
C VAL A 298 12.70 12.60 -33.00
N ALA A 299 11.55 13.28 -32.90
CA ALA A 299 10.45 12.89 -32.05
C ALA A 299 9.36 12.14 -32.82
N VAL A 300 8.89 11.04 -32.24
CA VAL A 300 7.73 10.27 -32.70
C VAL A 300 6.72 10.21 -31.56
N VAL A 301 5.50 10.71 -31.81
CA VAL A 301 4.39 10.63 -30.86
C VAL A 301 3.67 9.30 -31.06
N MET A 302 3.60 8.48 -30.01
CA MET A 302 2.97 7.17 -30.05
C MET A 302 1.51 7.22 -29.56
N GLY A 303 0.71 6.23 -29.95
CA GLY A 303 -0.68 6.07 -29.51
C GLY A 303 -1.76 6.34 -30.57
N ASN A 304 -1.39 6.70 -31.81
CA ASN A 304 -2.38 6.94 -32.87
C ASN A 304 -3.19 5.68 -33.22
N GLY A 305 -2.57 4.50 -33.13
CA GLY A 305 -3.21 3.20 -33.31
C GLY A 305 -4.04 2.70 -32.11
N GLY A 306 -4.18 3.49 -31.04
CA GLY A 306 -4.97 3.15 -29.86
C GLY A 306 -4.28 2.28 -28.80
N ILE A 307 -3.01 1.93 -29.02
CA ILE A 307 -2.14 1.17 -28.12
C ILE A 307 -0.81 1.90 -27.91
N ASN A 308 -0.11 1.61 -26.82
CA ASN A 308 1.22 2.13 -26.48
C ASN A 308 1.31 3.66 -26.61
N TYR A 309 0.71 4.38 -25.66
CA TYR A 309 0.72 5.84 -25.64
C TYR A 309 2.06 6.34 -25.12
N GLY A 310 2.64 7.35 -25.78
CA GLY A 310 3.96 7.82 -25.38
C GLY A 310 4.62 8.79 -26.33
N LEU A 311 5.90 9.02 -26.07
CA LEU A 311 6.80 9.81 -26.89
C LEU A 311 8.15 9.11 -26.95
N VAL A 312 8.70 9.00 -28.16
CA VAL A 312 10.04 8.49 -28.41
C VAL A 312 10.88 9.57 -29.07
N LEU A 313 12.08 9.78 -28.56
CA LEU A 313 13.11 10.65 -29.11
C LEU A 313 14.28 9.80 -29.59
N PHE A 314 14.51 9.81 -30.90
CA PHE A 314 15.68 9.21 -31.53
C PHE A 314 16.79 10.24 -31.62
N ASP A 315 18.03 9.83 -31.43
CA ASP A 315 19.17 10.76 -31.50
C ASP A 315 19.29 11.32 -32.92
N THR A 316 19.11 10.47 -33.93
CA THR A 316 19.20 10.83 -35.35
C THR A 316 18.02 10.31 -36.17
N LEU A 317 17.86 10.84 -37.39
CA LEU A 317 16.92 10.30 -38.37
C LEU A 317 17.34 8.90 -38.85
N GLU A 318 18.63 8.58 -38.80
CA GLU A 318 19.16 7.25 -39.12
C GLU A 318 18.72 6.21 -38.09
N ASP A 319 18.72 6.54 -36.80
CA ASP A 319 18.22 5.65 -35.73
C ASP A 319 16.73 5.32 -35.93
N LEU A 320 15.93 6.32 -36.33
CA LEU A 320 14.53 6.10 -36.70
C LEU A 320 14.40 5.20 -37.94
N GLY A 321 15.20 5.47 -38.97
CA GLY A 321 15.23 4.69 -40.20
C GLY A 321 15.64 3.24 -39.96
N ALA A 322 16.60 2.99 -39.08
CA ALA A 322 17.06 1.66 -38.70
C ALA A 322 15.94 0.85 -38.03
N LEU A 323 15.16 1.48 -37.14
CA LEU A 323 14.01 0.85 -36.49
C LEU A 323 12.95 0.42 -37.52
N TYR A 324 12.60 1.29 -38.47
CA TYR A 324 11.60 0.98 -39.50
C TYR A 324 12.09 0.05 -40.60
N ALA A 325 13.37 0.10 -40.97
CA ALA A 325 13.94 -0.80 -41.97
C ALA A 325 13.91 -2.28 -41.54
N ARG A 326 13.87 -2.54 -40.22
CA ARG A 326 13.69 -3.87 -39.63
C ARG A 326 12.24 -4.17 -39.25
N ALA A 327 11.28 -3.34 -39.68
CA ALA A 327 9.88 -3.61 -39.47
C ALA A 327 9.40 -4.86 -40.23
N ASP A 328 10.04 -5.20 -41.35
CA ASP A 328 9.70 -6.37 -42.17
C ASP A 328 10.39 -7.67 -41.72
N SER A 329 11.24 -7.65 -40.68
CA SER A 329 11.87 -8.84 -40.10
C SER A 329 11.12 -9.33 -38.85
N ASP A 330 10.62 -10.58 -38.92
CA ASP A 330 9.77 -11.26 -37.92
C ASP A 330 10.56 -11.83 -36.71
N ASP A 331 11.80 -11.38 -36.47
CA ASP A 331 12.74 -12.05 -35.54
C ASP A 331 12.99 -11.32 -34.22
N GLY A 332 12.19 -10.31 -33.87
CA GLY A 332 12.40 -9.54 -32.63
C GLY A 332 13.60 -8.58 -32.66
N SER A 333 14.36 -8.49 -33.77
CA SER A 333 15.55 -7.64 -33.92
C SER A 333 15.30 -6.13 -33.97
N ARG A 334 14.03 -5.68 -33.92
CA ARG A 334 13.68 -4.25 -33.95
C ARG A 334 14.30 -3.47 -32.79
N LEU A 335 14.20 -4.02 -31.59
CA LEU A 335 14.71 -3.39 -30.37
C LEU A 335 16.23 -3.54 -30.22
N GLU A 336 16.82 -4.58 -30.83
CA GLU A 336 18.27 -4.83 -30.75
C GLU A 336 19.12 -3.72 -31.37
N SER A 337 18.62 -3.01 -32.38
CA SER A 337 19.32 -1.85 -32.94
C SER A 337 18.80 -0.51 -32.44
N ALA A 338 17.77 -0.51 -31.57
CA ALA A 338 17.10 0.71 -31.17
C ALA A 338 18.00 1.55 -30.26
N ARG A 339 18.13 2.82 -30.62
CA ARG A 339 18.71 3.86 -29.78
C ARG A 339 17.69 4.97 -29.62
N ALA A 340 17.08 5.02 -28.45
CA ALA A 340 15.93 5.87 -28.24
C ALA A 340 15.76 6.24 -26.77
N LEU A 341 15.35 7.48 -26.53
CA LEU A 341 14.89 7.96 -25.24
C LEU A 341 13.36 8.01 -25.28
N ASN A 342 12.69 7.33 -24.35
CA ASN A 342 11.24 7.16 -24.38
C ASN A 342 10.56 7.54 -23.06
N VAL A 343 9.28 7.85 -23.20
CA VAL A 343 8.29 7.85 -22.12
C VAL A 343 7.04 7.14 -22.60
N ASN A 344 6.64 6.10 -21.88
CA ASN A 344 5.38 5.37 -22.09
C ASN A 344 4.40 5.70 -20.96
N PHE A 345 3.12 5.55 -21.24
CA PHE A 345 2.04 5.73 -20.26
C PHE A 345 1.31 4.40 -20.07
N ASP A 346 1.38 3.88 -18.84
CA ASP A 346 0.80 2.59 -18.49
C ASP A 346 0.11 2.63 -17.12
N ALA A 347 -0.43 1.49 -16.70
CA ALA A 347 -0.93 1.26 -15.35
C ALA A 347 0.20 1.26 -14.31
N VAL A 348 -0.18 1.37 -13.04
CA VAL A 348 0.76 1.56 -11.91
C VAL A 348 1.74 0.40 -11.72
N ASP A 349 1.39 -0.80 -12.18
CA ASP A 349 2.21 -2.02 -12.10
C ASP A 349 3.38 -2.06 -13.08
N TYR A 350 3.35 -1.23 -14.12
CA TYR A 350 4.48 -1.03 -15.02
C TYR A 350 5.52 -0.04 -14.46
N LEU A 351 5.22 0.61 -13.34
CA LEU A 351 6.16 1.52 -12.68
C LEU A 351 7.12 0.72 -11.78
N PRO A 352 8.45 0.96 -11.85
CA PRO A 352 9.39 0.34 -10.93
C PRO A 352 9.01 0.61 -9.47
N PRO A 353 9.19 -0.36 -8.54
CA PRO A 353 8.78 -0.21 -7.14
C PRO A 353 9.34 1.04 -6.46
N ASP A 354 10.63 1.33 -6.65
CA ASP A 354 11.29 2.55 -6.16
C ASP A 354 10.59 3.83 -6.67
N ASP A 355 10.22 3.87 -7.96
CA ASP A 355 9.53 5.03 -8.55
C ASP A 355 8.12 5.19 -7.97
N HIS A 356 7.43 4.08 -7.68
CA HIS A 356 6.13 4.11 -7.03
C HIS A 356 6.23 4.65 -5.59
N HIS A 357 7.20 4.17 -4.82
CA HIS A 357 7.49 4.68 -3.48
C HIS A 357 7.75 6.20 -3.52
N ASP A 358 8.69 6.64 -4.37
CA ASP A 358 9.06 8.03 -4.50
C ASP A 358 7.90 8.92 -4.99
N LEU A 359 7.05 8.40 -5.88
CA LEU A 359 5.85 9.09 -6.35
C LEU A 359 4.90 9.40 -5.20
N VAL A 360 4.67 8.44 -4.30
CA VAL A 360 3.82 8.60 -3.11
C VAL A 360 4.43 9.63 -2.16
N VAL A 361 5.72 9.52 -1.88
CA VAL A 361 6.46 10.42 -0.97
C VAL A 361 6.49 11.85 -1.49
N HIS A 362 6.84 12.04 -2.76
CA HIS A 362 7.05 13.35 -3.38
C HIS A 362 5.82 13.92 -4.09
N LYS A 363 4.72 13.16 -4.13
CA LYS A 363 3.43 13.54 -4.72
C LYS A 363 3.58 14.01 -6.17
N TRP A 364 4.27 13.21 -6.98
CA TRP A 364 4.46 13.56 -8.39
C TRP A 364 3.12 13.53 -9.16
N PRO A 365 2.88 14.48 -10.09
CA PRO A 365 1.61 14.55 -10.81
C PRO A 365 1.43 13.39 -11.80
N VAL A 366 0.23 12.78 -11.83
CA VAL A 366 -0.17 11.76 -12.82
C VAL A 366 -1.50 12.17 -13.45
N ALA A 367 -1.71 11.85 -14.73
CA ALA A 367 -2.91 12.25 -15.46
C ALA A 367 -4.16 11.39 -15.15
N GLY A 368 -3.98 10.16 -14.67
CA GLY A 368 -5.03 9.19 -14.42
C GLY A 368 -4.46 7.80 -14.10
N LYS A 369 -5.33 6.80 -13.93
CA LYS A 369 -4.95 5.43 -13.51
C LYS A 369 -4.13 4.65 -14.56
N GLU A 370 -4.29 5.00 -15.83
CA GLU A 370 -3.59 4.37 -16.98
C GLU A 370 -2.56 5.34 -17.61
N ALA A 371 -2.02 6.25 -16.79
CA ALA A 371 -1.20 7.36 -17.28
C ALA A 371 0.04 7.58 -16.43
N TYR A 372 0.57 6.53 -15.82
CA TYR A 372 1.83 6.56 -15.10
C TYR A 372 2.97 6.63 -16.11
N PRO A 373 3.81 7.68 -16.10
CA PRO A 373 4.89 7.81 -17.05
C PRO A 373 6.08 6.94 -16.65
N VAL A 374 6.46 6.02 -17.54
CA VAL A 374 7.66 5.19 -17.40
C VAL A 374 8.73 5.74 -18.34
N PHE A 375 9.81 6.27 -17.77
CA PHE A 375 10.89 6.92 -18.50
C PHE A 375 12.06 5.95 -18.69
N MET A 376 12.46 5.69 -19.93
CA MET A 376 13.58 4.79 -20.21
C MET A 376 14.45 5.28 -21.36
N ARG A 377 15.71 4.87 -21.33
CA ARG A 377 16.58 4.86 -22.50
C ARG A 377 16.75 3.42 -22.96
N VAL A 378 16.53 3.22 -24.26
CA VAL A 378 16.90 2.01 -24.99
C VAL A 378 18.23 2.25 -25.67
N GLU A 379 19.18 1.35 -25.44
CA GLU A 379 20.44 1.27 -26.17
C GLU A 379 20.49 -0.03 -27.00
N PRO A 380 21.35 -0.08 -28.04
CA PRO A 380 21.53 -1.28 -28.85
C PRO A 380 21.82 -2.52 -27.99
N GLY A 381 21.31 -3.67 -28.44
CA GLY A 381 21.30 -4.93 -27.71
C GLY A 381 20.08 -5.11 -26.80
N SER A 382 19.02 -4.32 -27.00
CA SER A 382 17.82 -4.31 -26.13
C SER A 382 18.15 -3.98 -24.68
N VAL A 383 19.15 -3.13 -24.46
CA VAL A 383 19.59 -2.73 -23.13
C VAL A 383 18.75 -1.55 -22.66
N PHE A 384 18.03 -1.74 -21.57
CA PHE A 384 17.24 -0.69 -20.93
C PHE A 384 18.00 -0.07 -19.78
N ARG A 385 17.92 1.26 -19.67
CA ARG A 385 18.41 1.99 -18.49
C ARG A 385 17.52 3.18 -18.17
N ARG A 386 17.66 3.71 -16.96
CA ARG A 386 17.04 4.99 -16.60
C ARG A 386 17.67 6.16 -17.40
N PRO A 387 16.89 7.19 -17.75
CA PRO A 387 17.42 8.40 -18.36
C PRO A 387 18.33 9.16 -17.39
N LEU A 388 19.42 9.70 -17.92
CA LEU A 388 20.27 10.66 -17.22
C LEU A 388 19.52 11.98 -17.01
N CYS A 389 20.03 12.83 -16.11
CA CYS A 389 19.40 14.12 -15.77
C CYS A 389 19.12 14.98 -17.02
N GLY A 390 20.09 15.15 -17.92
CA GLY A 390 19.91 15.92 -19.16
C GLY A 390 18.94 15.28 -20.16
N GLU A 391 18.84 13.95 -20.17
CA GLU A 391 17.88 13.23 -21.00
C GLU A 391 16.45 13.41 -20.47
N LEU A 392 16.28 13.35 -19.14
CA LEU A 392 15.00 13.62 -18.50
C LEU A 392 14.54 15.08 -18.75
N GLU A 393 15.47 16.03 -18.73
CA GLU A 393 15.20 17.43 -19.08
C GLU A 393 14.81 17.59 -20.56
N LEU A 394 15.44 16.84 -21.47
CA LEU A 394 15.07 16.83 -22.88
C LEU A 394 13.66 16.27 -23.09
N LEU A 395 13.29 15.18 -22.43
CA LEU A 395 11.93 14.62 -22.45
C LEU A 395 10.91 15.61 -21.88
N GLU A 396 11.23 16.25 -20.74
CA GLU A 396 10.38 17.29 -20.16
C GLU A 396 10.12 18.42 -21.19
N ALA A 397 11.18 18.94 -21.80
CA ALA A 397 11.09 20.02 -22.77
C ALA A 397 10.27 19.61 -24.01
N ALA A 398 10.50 18.40 -24.53
CA ALA A 398 9.79 17.86 -25.67
C ALA A 398 8.28 17.71 -25.38
N MET A 399 7.92 17.11 -24.24
CA MET A 399 6.53 16.93 -23.81
C MET A 399 5.79 18.26 -23.63
N ARG A 400 6.48 19.32 -23.19
CA ARG A 400 5.89 20.67 -23.10
C ARG A 400 5.73 21.35 -24.47
N ALA A 401 6.69 21.16 -25.37
CA ALA A 401 6.72 21.88 -26.65
C ALA A 401 5.82 21.25 -27.72
N LEU A 402 5.81 19.92 -27.82
CA LEU A 402 5.14 19.19 -28.91
C LEU A 402 3.64 19.45 -28.99
N PRO A 403 2.84 19.40 -27.90
CA PRO A 403 1.41 19.66 -27.97
C PRO A 403 1.08 21.04 -28.54
N ALA A 404 1.84 22.08 -28.15
CA ALA A 404 1.65 23.44 -28.64
C ALA A 404 2.03 23.58 -30.13
N PHE A 405 3.09 22.90 -30.56
CA PHE A 405 3.50 22.84 -31.96
C PHE A 405 2.43 22.15 -32.83
N ILE A 406 1.97 20.96 -32.41
CA ILE A 406 0.94 20.18 -33.09
C ILE A 406 -0.37 20.97 -33.18
N GLU A 407 -0.79 21.63 -32.10
CA GLU A 407 -1.99 22.47 -32.14
C GLU A 407 -1.87 23.62 -33.14
N ARG A 408 -0.72 24.30 -33.18
CA ARG A 408 -0.51 25.43 -34.07
C ARG A 408 -0.47 25.03 -35.54
N HIS A 409 0.17 23.91 -35.86
CA HIS A 409 0.53 23.56 -37.24
C HIS A 409 -0.35 22.47 -37.86
N LEU A 410 -0.95 21.60 -37.06
CA LEU A 410 -1.75 20.47 -37.55
C LEU A 410 -3.25 20.62 -37.24
N ARG A 411 -3.64 21.22 -36.10
CA ARG A 411 -5.07 21.43 -35.78
C ARG A 411 -5.70 22.65 -36.46
N ARG A 412 -4.94 23.73 -36.70
CA ARG A 412 -5.46 24.99 -37.27
C ARG A 412 -5.26 25.15 -38.78
N GLY A 413 -4.61 24.18 -39.42
CA GLY A 413 -4.28 24.20 -40.86
C GLY A 413 -5.11 23.24 -41.72
N GLY A 414 -6.19 22.66 -41.18
CA GLY A 414 -7.12 21.79 -41.91
C GLY A 414 -8.27 22.54 -42.56
#